data_AF-A0A1I0QBE9-F1
#
_entry.id   AF-A0A1I0QBE9-F1
#
_cell.length_a   1.000
_cell.length_b   1.000
_cell.length_c   1.000
_cell.angle_alpha   90.00
_cell.angle_beta   90.00
_cell.angle_gamma   90.00
#
_symmetry.space_group_name_H-M   'P 1'
#
loop_
_entity.id
_entity.type
_entity.pdbx_description
1 polymer ?
#
loop_
_entity_poly.entity_id
_entity_poly.type
_entity_poly.pdbx_seq_one_letter_code
_entity_poly.pdbx_strand_id
1 'polypeptide(L)'
;MGGVLTDIMTITTDNDYSLARDLIGLALADGKITEEEKAAIARICQLDNITEDQLKEMFKSSGQQAQVAIPATRKEKEDYLVKMIQVMGADGDSATEEIFLLEIMAGRLGFSRLQLTALVLLNATRKNFPGDFGAKVLSTFLKNIVDPKGKSNQQNHDNIAKIYDAVANTTILTDDAQENQLLLREAFAKATQTLLANELLAREFQTAGLNFREILESESIKALGRQIQLQQRPGDIIINRLPG
;
A
#
# COMPACT_ATOMS: atom_id res chain seq x y z
N MET A 1 -21.32 5.01 -49.75
CA MET A 1 -19.92 5.37 -50.06
C MET A 1 -19.69 6.78 -49.54
N GLY A 2 -18.63 6.98 -48.75
CA GLY A 2 -18.09 8.29 -48.32
C GLY A 2 -18.96 9.01 -47.29
N GLY A 3 -18.63 9.10 -45.99
CA GLY A 3 -17.32 9.07 -45.37
C GLY A 3 -16.73 10.48 -45.34
N VAL A 4 -16.34 10.88 -44.11
CA VAL A 4 -15.54 12.04 -43.70
C VAL A 4 -16.33 13.21 -43.10
N LEU A 5 -15.74 13.73 -42.01
CA LEU A 5 -16.04 14.90 -41.19
C LEU A 5 -16.78 14.55 -39.88
N THR A 6 -16.04 14.07 -38.88
CA THR A 6 -15.27 14.85 -37.87
C THR A 6 -16.13 15.10 -36.64
N ASP A 7 -15.51 14.98 -35.47
CA ASP A 7 -16.09 15.09 -34.13
C ASP A 7 -16.73 13.76 -33.68
N ILE A 8 -16.24 13.06 -32.66
CA ILE A 8 -15.61 13.52 -31.42
C ILE A 8 -14.59 12.44 -31.01
N MET A 9 -13.31 12.59 -31.38
CA MET A 9 -12.23 12.06 -30.55
C MET A 9 -12.01 13.09 -29.44
N THR A 10 -12.89 13.11 -28.44
CA THR A 10 -12.47 13.60 -27.14
C THR A 10 -11.43 12.62 -26.65
N ILE A 11 -10.19 13.06 -26.64
CA ILE A 11 -9.21 12.57 -25.66
C ILE A 11 -9.77 13.03 -24.32
N THR A 12 -10.67 12.25 -23.75
CA THR A 12 -11.04 12.36 -22.35
C THR A 12 -9.83 11.91 -21.55
N THR A 13 -9.48 12.69 -20.55
CA THR A 13 -8.44 12.39 -19.55
C THR A 13 -8.90 11.23 -18.66
N ASP A 14 -9.22 10.07 -19.23
CA ASP A 14 -9.90 8.93 -18.58
C ASP A 14 -8.96 8.08 -17.72
N ASN A 15 -8.22 8.71 -16.81
CA ASN A 15 -7.47 7.99 -15.78
C ASN A 15 -8.37 7.66 -14.56
N ASP A 16 -9.35 8.53 -14.29
CA ASP A 16 -10.07 8.57 -13.01
C ASP A 16 -11.21 7.54 -12.94
N TYR A 17 -11.83 7.20 -14.08
CA TYR A 17 -12.90 6.19 -14.15
C TYR A 17 -12.40 4.75 -13.94
N SER A 18 -11.14 4.44 -14.26
CA SER A 18 -10.56 3.12 -13.98
C SER A 18 -10.31 2.93 -12.49
N LEU A 19 -9.83 3.97 -11.80
CA LEU A 19 -9.62 3.92 -10.35
C LEU A 19 -10.95 3.76 -9.62
N ALA A 20 -11.96 4.59 -9.93
CA ALA A 20 -13.27 4.51 -9.26
C ALA A 20 -13.90 3.11 -9.39
N ARG A 21 -13.79 2.48 -10.56
CA ARG A 21 -14.23 1.09 -10.76
C ARG A 21 -13.49 0.12 -9.84
N ASP A 22 -12.17 0.23 -9.78
CA ASP A 22 -11.33 -0.72 -9.05
C ASP A 22 -11.46 -0.53 -7.53
N LEU A 23 -11.73 0.69 -7.05
CA LEU A 23 -12.10 0.97 -5.66
C LEU A 23 -13.45 0.36 -5.29
N ILE A 24 -14.46 0.49 -6.17
CA ILE A 24 -15.77 -0.14 -5.97
C ILE A 24 -15.64 -1.68 -6.01
N GLY A 25 -14.84 -2.21 -6.93
CA GLY A 25 -14.57 -3.65 -7.02
C GLY A 25 -13.84 -4.19 -5.80
N LEU A 26 -12.92 -3.40 -5.22
CA LEU A 26 -12.25 -3.73 -3.97
C LEU A 26 -13.24 -3.81 -2.81
N ALA A 27 -14.03 -2.75 -2.59
CA ALA A 27 -15.01 -2.69 -1.51
C ALA A 27 -16.26 -3.57 -1.73
N LEU A 28 -16.32 -4.33 -2.83
CA LEU A 28 -17.37 -5.34 -3.08
C LEU A 28 -16.79 -6.76 -3.11
N ALA A 29 -15.49 -6.93 -2.85
CA ALA A 29 -14.81 -8.22 -3.00
C ALA A 29 -15.38 -9.29 -2.04
N ASP A 30 -15.83 -8.89 -0.85
CA ASP A 30 -16.47 -9.76 0.14
C ASP A 30 -18.02 -9.85 -0.03
N GLY A 31 -18.57 -9.13 -1.01
CA GLY A 31 -19.99 -9.06 -1.33
C GLY A 31 -20.79 -8.00 -0.56
N LYS A 32 -20.16 -7.15 0.25
CA LYS A 32 -20.81 -6.06 0.98
C LYS A 32 -19.94 -4.81 0.94
N ILE A 33 -20.58 -3.65 0.87
CA ILE A 33 -19.88 -2.37 0.98
C ILE A 33 -20.44 -1.58 2.16
N THR A 34 -19.56 -1.16 3.06
CA THR A 34 -19.89 -0.35 4.24
C THR A 34 -20.14 1.12 3.88
N GLU A 35 -20.76 1.87 4.78
CA GLU A 35 -20.98 3.31 4.55
C GLU A 35 -19.66 4.10 4.66
N GLU A 36 -18.73 3.61 5.48
CA GLU A 36 -17.38 4.14 5.64
C GLU A 36 -16.54 4.00 4.36
N GLU A 37 -16.59 2.84 3.71
CA GLU A 37 -15.94 2.61 2.41
C GLU A 37 -16.57 3.44 1.30
N LYS A 38 -17.91 3.54 1.24
CA LYS A 38 -18.58 4.45 0.29
C LYS A 38 -18.13 5.89 0.49
N ALA A 39 -18.05 6.35 1.74
CA ALA A 39 -17.57 7.70 2.06
C ALA A 39 -16.09 7.89 1.71
N ALA A 40 -15.25 6.86 1.85
CA ALA A 40 -13.86 6.90 1.39
C ALA A 40 -13.76 6.99 -0.13
N ILE A 41 -14.48 6.14 -0.87
CA ILE A 41 -14.55 6.16 -2.34
C ILE A 41 -15.04 7.53 -2.82
N ALA A 42 -16.13 8.04 -2.26
CA ALA A 42 -16.68 9.34 -2.64
C ALA A 42 -15.68 10.48 -2.44
N ARG A 43 -14.96 10.51 -1.30
CA ARG A 43 -13.92 11.52 -1.05
C ARG A 43 -12.77 11.43 -2.04
N ILE A 44 -12.31 10.22 -2.35
CA ILE A 44 -11.20 10.01 -3.29
C ILE A 44 -11.62 10.43 -4.71
N CYS A 45 -12.82 10.03 -5.14
CA CYS A 45 -13.34 10.33 -6.47
C CYS A 45 -13.66 11.82 -6.65
N GLN A 46 -14.11 12.52 -5.60
CA GLN A 46 -14.30 13.98 -5.63
C GLN A 46 -12.98 14.74 -5.86
N LEU A 47 -11.86 14.24 -5.30
CA LEU A 47 -10.54 14.82 -5.53
C LEU A 47 -10.05 14.64 -6.97
N ASP A 48 -10.57 13.62 -7.66
CA ASP A 48 -10.31 13.33 -9.07
C ASP A 48 -11.42 13.88 -10.00
N ASN A 49 -12.20 14.89 -9.55
CA ASN A 49 -13.28 15.55 -10.28
C ASN A 49 -14.44 14.65 -10.76
N ILE A 50 -14.63 13.48 -10.17
CA ILE A 50 -15.79 12.62 -10.43
C ILE A 50 -16.96 13.11 -9.58
N THR A 51 -18.09 13.39 -10.23
CA THR A 51 -19.31 13.87 -9.56
C THR A 51 -20.03 12.75 -8.82
N GLU A 52 -20.79 13.11 -7.79
CA GLU A 52 -21.55 12.14 -6.98
C GLU A 52 -22.59 11.37 -7.81
N ASP A 53 -23.16 12.02 -8.84
CA ASP A 53 -24.12 11.38 -9.75
C ASP A 53 -23.45 10.32 -10.64
N GLN A 54 -22.26 10.60 -11.16
CA GLN A 54 -21.45 9.62 -11.89
C GLN A 54 -21.06 8.44 -11.00
N LEU A 55 -20.70 8.70 -9.74
CA LEU A 55 -20.38 7.66 -8.77
C LEU A 55 -21.59 6.74 -8.49
N LYS A 56 -22.79 7.32 -8.33
CA LYS A 56 -24.04 6.57 -8.15
C LYS A 56 -24.37 5.69 -9.35
N GLU A 57 -24.08 6.13 -10.56
CA GLU A 57 -24.23 5.30 -11.77
C GLU A 57 -23.20 4.16 -11.82
N MET A 58 -21.96 4.39 -11.40
CA MET A 58 -20.93 3.35 -11.33
C MET A 58 -21.25 2.25 -10.30
N PHE A 59 -21.82 2.62 -9.14
CA PHE A 59 -22.32 1.65 -8.16
C PHE A 59 -23.48 0.79 -8.70
N LYS A 60 -24.31 1.34 -9.60
CA LYS A 60 -25.46 0.63 -10.20
C LYS A 60 -25.08 -0.28 -11.37
N SER A 61 -23.98 0.01 -12.06
CA SER A 61 -23.58 -0.65 -13.31
C SER A 61 -22.49 -1.72 -13.13
N SER A 62 -22.13 -2.06 -11.88
CA SER A 62 -21.07 -3.03 -11.56
C SER A 62 -19.74 -2.77 -12.29
N GLY A 63 -19.46 -1.51 -12.66
CA GLY A 63 -18.16 -1.12 -13.21
C GLY A 63 -17.86 -1.54 -14.65
N GLN A 64 -18.83 -1.98 -15.44
CA GLN A 64 -18.56 -2.58 -16.77
C GLN A 64 -18.13 -1.60 -17.88
N GLN A 65 -18.14 -0.28 -17.67
CA GLN A 65 -17.96 0.70 -18.75
C GLN A 65 -16.64 1.48 -18.77
N ALA A 66 -15.72 1.27 -17.83
CA ALA A 66 -14.45 2.01 -17.81
C ALA A 66 -13.32 1.22 -18.51
N GLN A 67 -12.67 1.82 -19.52
CA GLN A 67 -11.42 1.30 -20.09
C GLN A 67 -10.31 1.32 -19.02
N VAL A 68 -9.48 0.27 -18.99
CA VAL A 68 -8.40 0.11 -18.02
C VAL A 68 -7.24 1.03 -18.41
N ALA A 69 -7.12 2.17 -17.76
CA ALA A 69 -5.91 2.98 -17.81
C ALA A 69 -4.98 2.54 -16.68
N ILE A 70 -3.83 1.97 -17.03
CA ILE A 70 -2.79 1.61 -16.05
C ILE A 70 -1.91 2.86 -15.85
N PRO A 71 -1.73 3.37 -14.62
CA PRO A 71 -0.89 4.54 -14.37
C PRO A 71 0.53 4.35 -14.92
N ALA A 72 1.12 5.39 -15.49
CA ALA A 72 2.35 5.28 -16.27
C ALA A 72 3.60 5.33 -15.39
N THR A 73 3.65 6.26 -14.43
CA THR A 73 4.83 6.47 -13.58
C THR A 73 4.78 5.66 -12.28
N ARG A 74 5.95 5.38 -11.70
CA ARG A 74 6.03 4.67 -10.41
C ARG A 74 5.24 5.38 -9.32
N LYS A 75 5.34 6.70 -9.24
CA LYS A 75 4.64 7.53 -8.26
C LYS A 75 3.12 7.45 -8.42
N GLU A 76 2.60 7.58 -9.63
CA GLU A 76 1.15 7.47 -9.87
C GLU A 76 0.62 6.08 -9.51
N LYS A 77 1.40 5.02 -9.73
CA LYS A 77 1.01 3.66 -9.32
C LYS A 77 1.03 3.48 -7.80
N GLU A 78 1.96 4.14 -7.10
CA GLU A 78 1.99 4.18 -5.64
C GLU A 78 0.78 4.94 -5.09
N ASP A 79 0.50 6.13 -5.63
CA ASP A 79 -0.67 6.94 -5.26
C ASP A 79 -1.97 6.17 -5.53
N TYR A 80 -2.05 5.43 -6.63
CA TYR A 80 -3.17 4.54 -6.95
C TYR A 80 -3.35 3.46 -5.88
N LEU A 81 -2.29 2.74 -5.50
CA LEU A 81 -2.36 1.72 -4.45
C LEU A 81 -2.67 2.33 -3.08
N VAL A 82 -2.17 3.52 -2.77
CA VAL A 82 -2.50 4.25 -1.54
C VAL A 82 -3.99 4.53 -1.47
N LYS A 83 -4.61 5.00 -2.56
CA LYS A 83 -6.06 5.22 -2.63
C LYS A 83 -6.85 3.92 -2.42
N MET A 84 -6.38 2.79 -2.97
CA MET A 84 -6.98 1.48 -2.71
C MET A 84 -6.86 1.05 -1.23
N ILE A 85 -5.68 1.23 -0.63
CA ILE A 85 -5.44 0.92 0.78
C ILE A 85 -6.33 1.78 1.69
N GLN A 86 -6.57 3.05 1.32
CA GLN A 86 -7.46 3.95 2.06
C GLN A 86 -8.91 3.46 2.08
N VAL A 87 -9.40 2.89 0.97
CA VAL A 87 -10.73 2.30 0.90
C VAL A 87 -10.79 0.99 1.69
N MET A 88 -9.86 0.07 1.44
CA MET A 88 -9.80 -1.23 2.13
C MET A 88 -9.73 -1.06 3.66
N GLY A 89 -9.08 -0.01 4.17
CA GLY A 89 -8.99 0.23 5.60
C GLY A 89 -10.09 1.15 6.15
N ALA A 90 -11.07 1.57 5.36
CA ALA A 90 -11.96 2.68 5.71
C ALA A 90 -12.93 2.39 6.86
N ASP A 91 -13.28 1.12 7.09
CA ASP A 91 -14.09 0.64 8.22
C ASP A 91 -13.24 0.03 9.36
N GLY A 92 -11.93 -0.04 9.15
CA GLY A 92 -10.94 -0.53 10.10
C GLY A 92 -10.81 -2.06 10.11
N ASP A 93 -11.47 -2.77 9.21
CA ASP A 93 -11.20 -4.18 8.93
C ASP A 93 -10.62 -4.32 7.51
N SER A 94 -10.16 -5.51 7.13
CA SER A 94 -9.76 -5.79 5.75
C SER A 94 -10.00 -7.26 5.46
N ALA A 95 -11.06 -7.57 4.71
CA ALA A 95 -11.42 -8.94 4.38
C ALA A 95 -10.33 -9.63 3.54
N THR A 96 -10.29 -10.97 3.58
CA THR A 96 -9.24 -11.73 2.89
C THR A 96 -9.35 -11.55 1.37
N GLU A 97 -10.57 -11.43 0.88
CA GLU A 97 -10.95 -11.20 -0.50
C GLU A 97 -10.46 -9.83 -1.00
N GLU A 98 -10.54 -8.78 -0.17
CA GLU A 98 -10.06 -7.43 -0.48
C GLU A 98 -8.54 -7.39 -0.54
N ILE A 99 -7.87 -8.03 0.43
CA ILE A 99 -6.42 -8.16 0.46
C ILE A 99 -5.94 -8.91 -0.80
N PHE A 100 -6.63 -9.99 -1.17
CA PHE A 100 -6.31 -10.75 -2.37
C PHE A 100 -6.49 -9.92 -3.65
N LEU A 101 -7.56 -9.14 -3.76
CA LEU A 101 -7.78 -8.25 -4.89
C LEU A 101 -6.71 -7.14 -4.95
N LEU A 102 -6.35 -6.56 -3.79
CA LEU A 102 -5.28 -5.58 -3.68
C LEU A 102 -3.91 -6.17 -4.10
N GLU A 103 -3.63 -7.42 -3.74
CA GLU A 103 -2.43 -8.15 -4.18
C GLU A 103 -2.39 -8.36 -5.70
N ILE A 104 -3.53 -8.74 -6.31
CA ILE A 104 -3.65 -8.87 -7.77
C ILE A 104 -3.38 -7.52 -8.44
N MET A 105 -4.00 -6.45 -7.96
CA MET A 105 -3.85 -5.11 -8.53
C MET A 105 -2.42 -4.59 -8.38
N ALA A 106 -1.80 -4.78 -7.21
CA ALA A 106 -0.40 -4.46 -6.99
C ALA A 106 0.52 -5.22 -7.96
N GLY A 107 0.27 -6.52 -8.15
CA GLY A 107 1.01 -7.34 -9.13
C GLY A 107 0.89 -6.80 -10.56
N ARG A 108 -0.31 -6.40 -10.99
CA ARG A 108 -0.55 -5.79 -12.32
C ARG A 108 0.14 -4.45 -12.48
N LEU A 109 0.32 -3.71 -11.39
CA LEU A 109 1.04 -2.43 -11.37
C LEU A 109 2.58 -2.61 -11.31
N GLY A 110 3.06 -3.84 -11.09
CA GLY A 110 4.49 -4.16 -11.00
C GLY A 110 5.07 -4.07 -9.59
N PHE A 111 4.23 -4.22 -8.56
CA PHE A 111 4.65 -4.28 -7.17
C PHE A 111 4.73 -5.73 -6.71
N SER A 112 5.80 -6.05 -5.98
CA SER A 112 5.84 -7.31 -5.26
C SER A 112 4.91 -7.24 -4.05
N ARG A 113 4.47 -8.42 -3.57
CA ARG A 113 3.70 -8.55 -2.31
C ARG A 113 4.37 -7.83 -1.15
N LEU A 114 5.70 -7.85 -1.12
CA LEU A 114 6.48 -7.19 -0.09
C LEU A 114 6.45 -5.65 -0.20
N GLN A 115 6.54 -5.10 -1.41
CA GLN A 115 6.41 -3.66 -1.63
C GLN A 115 5.00 -3.16 -1.27
N LEU A 116 3.97 -3.94 -1.61
CA LEU A 116 2.60 -3.66 -1.18
C LEU A 116 2.48 -3.63 0.34
N THR A 117 3.09 -4.62 1.02
CA THR A 117 3.11 -4.68 2.49
C THR A 117 3.73 -3.44 3.12
N ALA A 118 4.84 -2.95 2.57
CA ALA A 118 5.43 -1.68 3.02
C ALA A 118 4.53 -0.48 2.77
N LEU A 119 3.85 -0.42 1.63
CA LEU A 119 2.90 0.66 1.36
C LEU A 119 1.74 0.64 2.35
N VAL A 120 1.20 -0.53 2.68
CA VAL A 120 0.16 -0.66 3.72
C VAL A 120 0.68 -0.20 5.07
N LEU A 121 1.86 -0.65 5.48
CA LEU A 121 2.51 -0.21 6.71
C LEU A 121 2.77 1.29 6.75
N LEU A 122 3.31 1.89 5.69
CA LEU A 122 3.54 3.32 5.62
C LEU A 122 2.25 4.14 5.70
N ASN A 123 1.16 3.66 5.09
CA ASN A 123 -0.11 4.37 5.10
C ASN A 123 -0.85 4.22 6.43
N ALA A 124 -0.83 3.03 7.02
CA ALA A 124 -1.34 2.77 8.36
C ALA A 124 -0.50 3.45 9.45
N THR A 125 0.77 3.75 9.17
CA THR A 125 1.63 4.52 10.07
C THR A 125 1.56 6.03 9.80
N ARG A 126 1.25 6.53 8.59
CA ARG A 126 1.08 7.98 8.32
C ARG A 126 -0.36 8.45 8.65
N LYS A 127 -0.58 9.78 8.60
CA LYS A 127 -1.82 10.51 8.97
C LYS A 127 -3.15 9.94 8.42
N ASN A 128 -3.12 8.96 7.51
CA ASN A 128 -4.29 8.39 6.87
C ASN A 128 -5.11 7.49 7.80
N PHE A 129 -4.48 6.89 8.83
CA PHE A 129 -5.17 6.05 9.81
C PHE A 129 -4.66 6.34 11.24
N PRO A 130 -5.21 7.36 11.93
CA PRO A 130 -4.78 7.71 13.27
C PRO A 130 -5.24 6.69 14.34
N GLY A 131 -4.39 6.43 15.34
CA GLY A 131 -4.75 5.68 16.56
C GLY A 131 -4.97 4.18 16.35
N ASP A 132 -5.85 3.59 17.14
CA ASP A 132 -6.18 2.14 17.15
C ASP A 132 -6.68 1.62 15.80
N PHE A 133 -7.14 2.53 14.94
CA PHE A 133 -7.70 2.24 13.63
C PHE A 133 -6.65 1.73 12.64
N GLY A 134 -5.48 2.38 12.57
CA GLY A 134 -4.36 1.92 11.73
C GLY A 134 -3.77 0.59 12.21
N ALA A 135 -3.82 0.31 13.51
CA ALA A 135 -3.39 -0.95 14.10
C ALA A 135 -4.31 -2.12 13.70
N LYS A 136 -5.62 -1.88 13.59
CA LYS A 136 -6.60 -2.91 13.22
C LYS A 136 -6.47 -3.33 11.75
N VAL A 137 -6.40 -2.38 10.82
CA VAL A 137 -6.13 -2.62 9.38
C VAL A 137 -4.83 -3.40 9.18
N LEU A 138 -3.78 -3.00 9.89
CA LEU A 138 -2.50 -3.72 9.84
C LEU A 138 -2.57 -5.11 10.42
N SER A 139 -3.41 -5.34 11.44
CA SER A 139 -3.53 -6.66 12.05
C SER A 139 -4.12 -7.69 11.12
N THR A 140 -5.15 -7.33 10.36
CA THR A 140 -5.77 -8.23 9.40
C THR A 140 -4.87 -8.43 8.18
N PHE A 141 -4.20 -7.37 7.72
CA PHE A 141 -3.25 -7.46 6.62
C PHE A 141 -2.01 -8.31 6.95
N LEU A 142 -1.40 -8.09 8.12
CA LEU A 142 -0.17 -8.77 8.52
C LEU A 142 -0.38 -10.23 8.92
N LYS A 143 -1.55 -10.61 9.45
CA LYS A 143 -1.89 -12.02 9.70
C LYS A 143 -1.72 -12.92 8.49
N ASN A 144 -1.97 -12.38 7.30
CA ASN A 144 -1.83 -13.10 6.03
C ASN A 144 -0.38 -13.21 5.53
N ILE A 145 0.57 -12.55 6.19
CA ILE A 145 1.98 -12.47 5.81
C ILE A 145 2.90 -13.07 6.90
N VAL A 146 2.56 -12.81 8.16
CA VAL A 146 3.29 -13.26 9.34
C VAL A 146 2.41 -14.28 10.06
N ASP A 147 2.73 -15.56 9.87
CA ASP A 147 2.09 -16.69 10.55
C ASP A 147 3.07 -17.25 11.60
N PRO A 148 3.09 -16.70 12.83
CA PRO A 148 4.05 -17.13 13.84
C PRO A 148 3.86 -18.59 14.28
N LYS A 149 2.68 -19.19 14.03
CA LYS A 149 2.36 -20.57 14.40
C LYS A 149 2.77 -21.58 13.32
N GLY A 150 2.74 -21.17 12.05
CA GLY A 150 3.13 -22.01 10.91
C GLY A 150 4.56 -21.83 10.40
N LYS A 151 5.36 -20.95 11.05
CA LYS A 151 6.73 -20.59 10.61
C LYS A 151 7.75 -20.79 11.72
N SER A 152 8.99 -21.12 11.32
CA SER A 152 10.12 -21.15 12.25
C SER A 152 10.51 -19.75 12.73
N ASN A 153 11.24 -19.67 13.84
CA ASN A 153 11.73 -18.39 14.35
C ASN A 153 12.55 -17.62 13.29
N GLN A 154 13.44 -18.30 12.58
CA GLN A 154 14.21 -17.70 11.49
C GLN A 154 13.31 -17.17 10.37
N GLN A 155 12.27 -17.91 9.98
CA GLN A 155 11.34 -17.44 8.95
C GLN A 155 10.54 -16.21 9.40
N ASN A 156 10.20 -16.11 10.68
CA ASN A 156 9.56 -14.91 11.23
C ASN A 156 10.51 -13.71 11.26
N HIS A 157 11.78 -13.92 11.63
CA HIS A 157 12.83 -12.90 11.50
C HIS A 157 12.97 -12.45 10.04
N ASP A 158 13.07 -13.37 9.08
CA ASP A 158 13.23 -13.05 7.66
C ASP A 158 12.03 -12.26 7.12
N ASN A 159 10.81 -12.62 7.53
CA ASN A 159 9.60 -11.90 7.12
C ASN A 159 9.55 -10.49 7.71
N ILE A 160 9.93 -10.32 8.98
CA ILE A 160 10.01 -9.01 9.62
C ILE A 160 11.15 -8.17 9.03
N ALA A 161 12.29 -8.78 8.72
CA ALA A 161 13.41 -8.10 8.05
C ALA A 161 12.99 -7.56 6.68
N LYS A 162 12.29 -8.38 5.89
CA LYS A 162 11.72 -7.98 4.60
C LYS A 162 10.76 -6.80 4.75
N ILE A 163 9.93 -6.80 5.80
CA ILE A 163 9.04 -5.66 6.11
C ILE A 163 9.86 -4.37 6.28
N TYR A 164 10.91 -4.39 7.10
CA TYR A 164 11.75 -3.21 7.31
C TYR A 164 12.52 -2.78 6.06
N ASP A 165 13.03 -3.72 5.27
CA ASP A 165 13.67 -3.40 3.98
C ASP A 165 12.69 -2.71 3.03
N ALA A 166 11.44 -3.15 3.04
CA ALA A 166 10.40 -2.55 2.22
C ALA A 166 10.00 -1.15 2.72
N VAL A 167 9.92 -0.93 4.04
CA VAL A 167 9.75 0.41 4.65
C VAL A 167 10.89 1.33 4.24
N ALA A 168 12.13 0.82 4.22
CA ALA A 168 13.28 1.61 3.79
C ALA A 168 13.16 2.06 2.32
N ASN A 169 12.86 1.12 1.42
CA ASN A 169 12.77 1.36 -0.03
C ASN A 169 11.61 2.27 -0.44
N THR A 170 10.63 2.43 0.45
CA THR A 170 9.44 3.28 0.23
C THR A 170 9.52 4.60 1.00
N THR A 171 10.53 4.78 1.85
CA THR A 171 10.82 6.06 2.49
C THR A 171 11.41 7.00 1.44
N ILE A 172 10.75 8.14 1.22
CA ILE A 172 11.23 9.17 0.30
C ILE A 172 12.47 9.82 0.92
N LEU A 173 13.61 9.65 0.26
CA LEU A 173 14.91 10.18 0.67
C LEU A 173 15.22 11.51 -0.03
N THR A 174 16.01 12.35 0.63
CA THR A 174 16.55 13.63 0.16
C THR A 174 18.00 13.47 -0.30
N ASP A 175 18.61 14.55 -0.79
CA ASP A 175 20.04 14.57 -1.12
C ASP A 175 20.95 14.65 0.12
N ASP A 176 20.37 14.91 1.30
CA ASP A 176 21.09 15.01 2.57
C ASP A 176 21.13 13.65 3.29
N ALA A 177 22.34 13.10 3.44
CA ALA A 177 22.56 11.82 4.08
C ALA A 177 22.18 11.81 5.58
N GLN A 178 22.35 12.91 6.30
CA GLN A 178 21.95 13.02 7.71
C GLN A 178 20.43 13.08 7.85
N GLU A 179 19.77 13.85 6.98
CA GLU A 179 18.31 13.90 6.92
C GLU A 179 17.71 12.52 6.57
N ASN A 180 18.30 11.81 5.61
CA ASN A 180 17.89 10.45 5.26
C ASN A 180 17.99 9.47 6.42
N GLN A 181 19.05 9.55 7.22
CA GLN A 181 19.18 8.72 8.41
C GLN A 181 18.09 9.03 9.44
N LEU A 182 17.73 10.31 9.61
CA LEU A 182 16.65 10.70 10.50
C LEU A 182 15.30 10.18 10.00
N LEU A 183 14.98 10.38 8.72
CA LEU A 183 13.74 9.92 8.10
C LEU A 183 13.57 8.39 8.20
N LEU A 184 14.63 7.64 7.94
CA LEU A 184 14.61 6.18 8.08
C LEU A 184 14.43 5.73 9.54
N ARG A 185 15.09 6.40 10.51
CA ARG A 185 14.89 6.12 11.93
C ARG A 185 13.44 6.35 12.36
N GLU A 186 12.85 7.47 11.95
CA GLU A 186 11.46 7.78 12.25
C GLU A 186 10.50 6.76 11.62
N ALA A 187 10.73 6.39 10.35
CA ALA A 187 9.93 5.39 9.65
C ALA A 187 9.99 4.02 10.35
N PHE A 188 11.17 3.54 10.72
CA PHE A 188 11.33 2.26 11.41
C PHE A 188 10.77 2.28 12.84
N ALA A 189 10.99 3.37 13.59
CA ALA A 189 10.41 3.52 14.93
C ALA A 189 8.88 3.47 14.87
N LYS A 190 8.28 4.12 13.88
CA LYS A 190 6.84 4.11 13.67
C LYS A 190 6.31 2.74 13.29
N ALA A 191 6.98 2.07 12.34
CA ALA A 191 6.65 0.68 11.98
C ALA A 191 6.74 -0.25 13.21
N THR A 192 7.78 -0.10 14.03
CA THR A 192 7.95 -0.87 15.29
C THR A 192 6.79 -0.64 16.25
N GLN A 193 6.45 0.62 16.53
CA GLN A 193 5.35 0.97 17.44
C GLN A 193 4.02 0.43 16.96
N THR A 194 3.74 0.57 15.67
CA THR A 194 2.50 0.10 15.07
C THR A 194 2.40 -1.43 15.10
N LEU A 195 3.49 -2.15 14.83
CA LEU A 195 3.52 -3.60 14.97
C LEU A 195 3.30 -4.03 16.43
N LEU A 196 3.88 -3.32 17.40
CA LEU A 196 3.70 -3.59 18.82
C LEU A 196 2.29 -3.30 19.34
N ALA A 197 1.61 -2.29 18.77
CA ALA A 197 0.24 -1.92 19.14
C ALA A 197 -0.80 -2.97 18.73
N ASN A 198 -0.42 -3.90 17.85
CA ASN A 198 -1.27 -4.99 17.40
C ASN A 198 -1.32 -6.11 18.45
N GLU A 199 -2.29 -6.04 19.36
CA GLU A 199 -2.46 -7.03 20.44
C GLU A 199 -2.61 -8.46 19.93
N LEU A 200 -3.24 -8.62 18.77
CA LEU A 200 -3.56 -9.93 18.21
C LEU A 200 -2.30 -10.63 17.69
N LEU A 201 -1.46 -9.89 16.94
CA LEU A 201 -0.17 -10.38 16.50
C LEU A 201 0.76 -10.65 17.70
N ALA A 202 0.76 -9.77 18.71
CA ALA A 202 1.51 -9.99 19.94
C ALA A 202 1.08 -11.28 20.67
N ARG A 203 -0.23 -11.53 20.79
CA ARG A 203 -0.78 -12.77 21.37
C ARG A 203 -0.41 -14.01 20.56
N GLU A 204 -0.40 -13.91 19.23
CA GLU A 204 -0.02 -15.04 18.37
C GLU A 204 1.46 -15.40 18.49
N PHE A 205 2.36 -14.41 18.52
CA PHE A 205 3.79 -14.65 18.81
C PHE A 205 4.00 -15.22 20.22
N GLN A 206 3.30 -14.70 21.22
CA GLN A 206 3.35 -15.23 22.58
C GLN A 206 2.89 -16.70 22.62
N THR A 207 1.81 -17.04 21.92
CA THR A 207 1.32 -18.42 21.81
C THR A 207 2.34 -19.34 21.13
N ALA A 208 3.11 -18.81 20.19
CA ALA A 208 4.21 -19.51 19.52
C ALA A 208 5.51 -19.57 20.35
N GLY A 209 5.53 -18.98 21.55
CA GLY A 209 6.73 -18.93 22.41
C GLY A 209 7.82 -17.97 21.91
N LEU A 210 7.45 -16.99 21.08
CA LEU A 210 8.36 -16.02 20.48
C LEU A 210 8.25 -14.65 21.16
N ASN A 211 9.38 -13.99 21.39
CA ASN A 211 9.42 -12.64 21.94
C ASN A 211 9.26 -11.60 20.81
N PHE A 212 8.01 -11.24 20.51
CA PHE A 212 7.71 -10.36 19.38
C PHE A 212 8.45 -9.01 19.44
N ARG A 213 8.51 -8.41 20.63
CA ARG A 213 9.17 -7.12 20.84
C ARG A 213 10.67 -7.19 20.51
N GLU A 214 11.35 -8.19 21.03
CA GLU A 214 12.78 -8.39 20.79
C GLU A 214 13.08 -8.61 19.31
N ILE A 215 12.24 -9.39 18.62
CA ILE A 215 12.38 -9.62 17.16
C ILE A 215 12.24 -8.31 16.40
N LEU A 216 11.21 -7.51 16.70
CA LEU A 216 10.98 -6.22 16.04
C LEU A 216 12.11 -5.22 16.28
N GLU A 217 12.57 -5.09 17.52
CA GLU A 217 13.68 -4.18 17.88
C GLU A 217 14.98 -4.61 17.20
N SER A 218 15.30 -5.90 17.23
CA SER A 218 16.46 -6.47 16.54
C SER A 218 16.42 -6.18 15.03
N GLU A 219 15.31 -6.46 14.36
CA GLU A 219 15.23 -6.27 12.91
C GLU A 219 15.20 -4.79 12.50
N SER A 220 14.61 -3.91 13.31
CA SER A 220 14.66 -2.46 13.11
C SER A 220 16.10 -1.93 13.14
N ILE A 221 16.90 -2.36 14.14
CA ILE A 221 18.32 -1.98 14.25
C ILE A 221 19.12 -2.52 13.06
N LYS A 222 18.93 -3.79 12.70
CA LYS A 222 19.64 -4.40 11.56
C LYS A 222 19.30 -3.69 10.25
N ALA A 223 18.04 -3.35 10.02
CA ALA A 223 17.60 -2.63 8.82
C ALA A 223 18.26 -1.25 8.71
N LEU A 224 18.31 -0.49 9.81
CA LEU A 224 19.00 0.79 9.85
C LEU A 224 20.50 0.65 9.54
N GLY A 225 21.16 -0.36 10.12
CA GLY A 225 22.56 -0.67 9.83
C GLY A 225 22.81 -0.98 8.35
N ARG A 226 21.94 -1.79 7.72
CA ARG A 226 22.03 -2.11 6.29
C ARG A 226 21.92 -0.85 5.42
N GLN A 227 20.97 0.04 5.72
CA GLN A 227 20.76 1.26 4.92
C GLN A 227 21.92 2.26 5.04
N ILE A 228 22.45 2.44 6.26
CA ILE A 228 23.64 3.29 6.47
C ILE A 228 24.83 2.75 5.66
N GLN A 229 25.05 1.44 5.64
CA GLN A 229 26.11 0.84 4.85
C GLN A 229 25.93 1.04 3.34
N LEU A 230 24.69 0.97 2.83
CA LEU A 230 24.40 1.21 1.41
C LEU A 230 24.66 2.66 1.00
N GLN A 231 24.30 3.61 1.85
CA GLN A 231 24.56 5.05 1.62
C GLN A 231 26.05 5.42 1.70
N GLN A 232 26.86 4.60 2.38
CA GLN A 232 28.30 4.81 2.51
C GLN A 232 29.14 4.14 1.40
N ARG A 233 28.53 3.35 0.49
CA ARG A 233 29.25 2.78 -0.65
C ARG A 233 29.51 3.87 -1.70
N PRO A 234 30.76 4.24 -1.99
CA PRO A 234 31.06 5.15 -3.08
C PRO A 234 30.93 4.40 -4.42
N GLY A 235 29.98 4.83 -5.27
CA GLY A 235 30.06 4.68 -6.72
C GLY A 235 29.64 3.34 -7.34
N ASP A 236 28.33 3.10 -7.45
CA ASP A 236 27.77 2.52 -8.67
C ASP A 236 26.81 3.55 -9.28
N ILE A 237 27.42 4.53 -9.95
CA ILE A 237 26.73 5.36 -10.93
C ILE A 237 26.38 4.43 -12.09
N ILE A 238 25.14 3.93 -12.15
CA ILE A 238 24.58 3.58 -13.46
C ILE A 238 24.15 4.88 -14.12
N ILE A 239 25.07 5.33 -14.96
CA ILE A 239 24.94 6.42 -15.92
C ILE A 239 23.67 6.15 -16.75
N ASN A 240 22.73 7.10 -16.70
CA ASN A 240 21.76 7.27 -17.77
C ASN A 240 22.51 7.40 -19.11
N ARG A 241 22.50 6.35 -19.92
CA ARG A 241 22.58 6.45 -21.39
C ARG A 241 21.17 6.10 -21.88
N LEU A 242 20.42 7.02 -22.46
CA LEU A 242 20.55 7.61 -23.80
C LEU A 242 19.64 8.87 -23.88
N PRO A 243 19.76 9.79 -24.88
CA PRO A 243 20.18 9.53 -26.26
C PRO A 243 21.17 10.55 -26.89
N GLY A 244 21.87 10.06 -27.90
CA GLY A 244 22.53 10.80 -28.97
C GLY A 244 22.45 9.95 -30.24
#